data_AF-A0A947FFI5-F1
#
_entry.id   AF-A0A947FFI5-F1
#
_cell.length_a   1.000
_cell.length_b   1.000
_cell.length_c   1.000
_cell.angle_alpha   90.00
_cell.angle_beta   90.00
_cell.angle_gamma   90.00
#
_symmetry.space_group_name_H-M   'P 1'
#
loop_
_entity.id
_entity.type
_entity.pdbx_description
1 polymer ?
#
loop_
_entity_poly.entity_id
_entity_poly.type
_entity_poly.pdbx_seq_one_letter_code
_entity_poly.pdbx_strand_id
1 'polypeptide(L)'
;MTEVLFGSTIIVVLVVGLSAGLLGLRRRLIPDIGLDVAVNDAMHLVARRGDKLLGVLHDAGIMIPAACGGTGTCGLCRVTVTGEGAGEPQATERGVLSPAERRAHIRLACQTSLRGDCAVEVPGDILSAGGGFDCKIASTRMLAPLIREIVVDLPEDRPSEFRAGDFMQITAPPYRLDFAALDLPPAFRDAWDIAGWGALRSVSHTPVTRAYSLASRPEDAGRAVFNIRLAVPPAGQEDDVPPGIVSSWLFSVQPGDAITLSGPFGDFHVQPTRREMVYVGGGVGMAPLR
;
A
#
# COMPACT_ATOMS: atom_id res chain seq x y z
N MET A 1 21.41 -53.38 -17.47
CA MET A 1 21.35 -51.91 -17.68
C MET A 1 20.25 -51.50 -18.65
N THR A 2 20.11 -52.17 -19.79
CA THR A 2 19.06 -51.91 -20.79
C THR A 2 17.63 -52.07 -20.26
N GLU A 3 17.33 -53.12 -19.48
CA GLU A 3 15.99 -53.31 -18.91
C GLU A 3 15.59 -52.22 -17.91
N VAL A 4 16.54 -51.79 -17.07
CA VAL A 4 16.33 -50.69 -16.11
C VAL A 4 16.11 -49.36 -16.83
N LEU A 5 16.88 -49.10 -17.90
CA LEU A 5 16.72 -47.90 -18.73
C LEU A 5 15.38 -47.89 -19.46
N PHE A 6 14.94 -49.04 -19.98
CA PHE A 6 13.68 -49.16 -20.69
C PHE A 6 12.48 -49.00 -19.74
N GLY A 7 12.53 -49.64 -18.57
CA GLY A 7 11.52 -49.51 -17.53
C GLY A 7 11.39 -48.07 -17.01
N SER A 8 12.52 -47.39 -16.75
CA SER A 8 12.50 -46.00 -16.30
C SER A 8 11.97 -45.05 -17.38
N THR A 9 12.34 -45.26 -18.64
CA THR A 9 11.84 -44.46 -19.77
C THR A 9 10.34 -44.58 -19.94
N ILE A 10 9.77 -45.79 -19.85
CA ILE A 10 8.32 -46.02 -19.92
C ILE A 10 7.58 -45.27 -18.81
N ILE A 11 8.07 -45.35 -17.57
CA ILE A 11 7.44 -44.67 -16.43
C ILE A 11 7.47 -43.15 -16.64
N VAL A 12 8.61 -42.60 -17.07
CA VAL A 12 8.75 -41.16 -17.35
C VAL A 12 7.75 -40.73 -18.44
N VAL A 13 7.65 -41.48 -19.54
CA VAL A 13 6.71 -41.17 -20.63
C VAL A 13 5.25 -41.23 -20.15
N LEU A 14 4.89 -42.23 -19.34
CA LEU A 14 3.54 -42.34 -18.78
C LEU A 14 3.20 -41.16 -17.86
N VAL A 15 4.11 -40.78 -16.96
CA VAL A 15 3.90 -39.67 -16.01
C VAL A 15 3.83 -38.33 -16.73
N VAL A 16 4.74 -38.08 -17.68
CA VAL A 16 4.74 -36.86 -18.48
C VAL A 16 3.50 -36.81 -19.38
N GLY A 17 3.15 -37.92 -20.01
CA GLY A 17 1.95 -38.05 -20.85
C GLY A 17 0.66 -37.78 -20.08
N LEU A 18 0.51 -38.38 -18.89
CA LEU A 18 -0.63 -38.13 -18.00
C LEU A 18 -0.69 -36.67 -17.57
N SER A 19 0.46 -36.10 -17.18
CA SER A 19 0.57 -34.70 -16.75
C SER A 19 0.22 -33.73 -17.89
N ALA A 20 0.72 -33.96 -19.10
CA ALA A 20 0.37 -33.19 -20.30
C ALA A 20 -1.12 -33.33 -20.65
N GLY A 21 -1.68 -34.54 -20.55
CA GLY A 21 -3.11 -34.79 -20.74
C GLY A 21 -3.98 -34.03 -19.73
N LEU A 22 -3.61 -34.04 -18.45
CA LEU A 22 -4.29 -33.29 -17.40
C LEU A 22 -4.20 -31.77 -17.62
N LEU A 23 -3.04 -31.24 -18.01
CA LEU A 23 -2.90 -29.82 -18.35
C LEU A 23 -3.74 -29.45 -19.58
N GLY A 24 -3.77 -30.30 -20.61
CA GLY A 24 -4.60 -30.11 -21.79
C GLY A 24 -6.09 -30.10 -21.47
N LEU A 25 -6.54 -31.05 -20.64
CA LEU A 25 -7.92 -31.11 -20.18
C LEU A 25 -8.29 -29.89 -19.32
N ARG A 26 -7.41 -29.48 -18.40
CA ARG A 26 -7.60 -28.28 -17.57
C ARG A 26 -7.78 -27.02 -18.42
N ARG A 27 -6.95 -26.82 -19.45
CA ARG A 27 -7.06 -25.68 -20.37
C ARG A 27 -8.38 -25.65 -21.14
N ARG A 28 -8.95 -26.83 -21.44
CA ARG A 28 -10.22 -26.94 -22.16
C ARG A 28 -11.44 -26.75 -21.25
N LEU A 29 -11.37 -27.25 -20.02
CA LEU A 29 -12.47 -27.17 -19.04
C LEU A 29 -12.51 -25.83 -18.29
N ILE A 30 -11.36 -25.16 -18.14
CA ILE A 30 -11.23 -23.85 -17.50
C ILE A 30 -10.67 -22.88 -18.55
N PRO A 31 -11.51 -22.41 -19.49
CA PRO A 31 -11.08 -21.44 -20.48
C PRO A 31 -10.70 -20.13 -19.78
N ASP A 32 -9.63 -19.50 -20.27
CA ASP A 32 -9.13 -18.20 -19.80
C ASP A 32 -10.00 -17.08 -20.39
N ILE A 33 -11.27 -17.08 -19.99
CA ILE A 33 -12.24 -16.07 -20.39
C ILE A 33 -12.00 -14.84 -19.50
N GLY A 34 -11.91 -13.66 -20.11
CA GLY A 34 -11.88 -12.40 -19.38
C GLY A 34 -13.10 -12.30 -18.48
N LEU A 35 -12.86 -12.10 -17.19
CA LEU A 35 -13.88 -11.88 -16.18
C LEU A 35 -14.28 -10.40 -16.21
N ASP A 36 -15.57 -10.14 -16.06
CA ASP A 36 -16.08 -8.78 -15.92
C ASP A 36 -16.18 -8.40 -14.43
N VAL A 37 -15.51 -7.32 -14.07
CA VAL A 37 -15.60 -6.72 -12.73
C VAL A 37 -16.32 -5.37 -12.86
N ALA A 38 -17.59 -5.35 -12.49
CA ALA A 38 -18.40 -4.13 -12.49
C ALA A 38 -18.11 -3.31 -11.23
N VAL A 39 -17.67 -2.06 -11.39
CA VAL A 39 -17.39 -1.12 -10.29
C VAL A 39 -18.48 -0.05 -10.25
N ASN A 40 -19.18 0.04 -9.11
CA ASN A 40 -20.28 0.98 -8.85
C ASN A 40 -21.33 1.06 -9.98
N ASP A 41 -21.63 -0.09 -10.61
CA ASP A 41 -22.59 -0.23 -11.72
C ASP A 41 -22.33 0.68 -12.94
N ALA A 42 -21.14 1.28 -13.04
CA ALA A 42 -20.80 2.28 -14.06
C ALA A 42 -19.56 1.91 -14.87
N MET A 43 -18.56 1.29 -14.24
CA MET A 43 -17.29 0.95 -14.89
C MET A 43 -17.09 -0.56 -14.96
N HIS A 44 -16.69 -1.07 -16.11
CA HIS A 44 -16.44 -2.50 -16.33
C HIS A 44 -14.95 -2.73 -16.55
N LEU A 45 -14.35 -3.56 -15.70
CA LEU A 45 -12.93 -3.89 -15.74
C LEU A 45 -12.73 -5.34 -16.17
N VAL A 46 -11.86 -5.54 -17.15
CA VAL A 46 -11.49 -6.89 -17.60
C VAL A 46 -10.41 -7.45 -16.67
N ALA A 47 -10.73 -8.54 -16.00
CA ALA A 47 -9.81 -9.26 -15.13
C ALA A 47 -9.59 -10.70 -15.63
N ARG A 48 -8.57 -11.37 -15.08
CA ARG A 48 -8.36 -12.81 -15.30
C ARG A 48 -8.66 -13.60 -14.06
N ARG A 49 -9.01 -14.87 -14.26
CA ARG A 49 -9.22 -15.80 -13.15
C ARG A 49 -7.92 -15.96 -12.36
N GLY A 50 -7.99 -15.67 -11.06
CA GLY A 50 -6.85 -15.71 -10.14
C GLY A 50 -6.28 -14.35 -9.78
N ASP A 51 -6.58 -13.31 -10.58
CA ASP A 51 -6.12 -11.95 -10.30
C ASP A 51 -6.60 -11.49 -8.92
N LYS A 52 -5.78 -10.67 -8.27
CA LYS A 52 -6.15 -10.01 -7.01
C LYS A 52 -6.99 -8.79 -7.35
N LEU A 53 -8.14 -8.67 -6.69
CA LEU A 53 -9.06 -7.55 -6.92
C LEU A 53 -8.36 -6.20 -6.71
N LEU A 54 -7.49 -6.08 -5.70
CA LEU A 54 -6.69 -4.86 -5.49
C LEU A 54 -5.85 -4.48 -6.73
N GLY A 55 -5.20 -5.46 -7.37
CA GLY A 55 -4.37 -5.21 -8.55
C GLY A 55 -5.21 -4.71 -9.73
N VAL A 56 -6.34 -5.37 -9.98
CA VAL A 56 -7.30 -4.97 -11.04
C VAL A 56 -7.80 -3.54 -10.83
N LEU A 57 -8.12 -3.17 -9.58
CA LEU A 57 -8.59 -1.82 -9.24
C LEU A 57 -7.46 -0.79 -9.39
N HIS A 58 -6.24 -1.10 -8.93
CA HIS A 58 -5.07 -0.22 -9.06
C HIS A 58 -4.67 -0.01 -10.52
N ASP A 59 -4.67 -1.07 -11.34
CA ASP A 59 -4.34 -0.99 -12.77
C ASP A 59 -5.37 -0.14 -13.55
N ALA A 60 -6.61 -0.10 -13.07
CA ALA A 60 -7.67 0.77 -13.57
C ALA A 60 -7.63 2.21 -13.01
N GLY A 61 -6.62 2.54 -12.19
CA GLY A 61 -6.47 3.86 -11.57
C GLY A 61 -7.33 4.10 -10.32
N ILE A 62 -8.02 3.09 -9.80
CA ILE A 62 -8.77 3.16 -8.55
C ILE A 62 -7.81 2.83 -7.39
N MET A 63 -7.18 3.86 -6.84
CA MET A 63 -6.13 3.73 -5.82
C MET A 63 -6.70 3.52 -4.41
N ILE A 64 -7.29 2.36 -4.15
CA ILE A 64 -7.76 1.99 -2.80
C ILE A 64 -6.56 1.86 -1.85
N PRO A 65 -6.66 2.38 -0.61
CA PRO A 65 -5.55 2.31 0.33
C PRO A 65 -5.21 0.87 0.74
N ALA A 66 -3.93 0.51 0.61
CA ALA A 66 -3.41 -0.81 0.94
C ALA A 66 -2.03 -0.73 1.62
N ALA A 67 -1.98 -0.11 2.80
CA ALA A 67 -0.71 0.18 3.50
C ALA A 67 0.16 -1.07 3.78
N CYS A 68 -0.45 -2.24 3.97
CA CYS A 68 0.25 -3.50 4.24
C CYS A 68 0.86 -4.19 2.99
N GLY A 69 0.81 -3.57 1.81
CA GLY A 69 1.33 -4.15 0.57
C GLY A 69 0.57 -5.41 0.12
N GLY A 70 -0.68 -5.55 0.53
CA GLY A 70 -1.53 -6.68 0.14
C GLY A 70 -1.36 -7.96 0.97
N THR A 71 -0.73 -7.89 2.14
CA THR A 71 -0.64 -9.02 3.09
C THR A 71 -1.93 -9.27 3.87
N GLY A 72 -2.91 -8.36 3.80
CA GLY A 72 -4.23 -8.54 4.41
C GLY A 72 -4.29 -8.21 5.91
N THR A 73 -3.36 -7.43 6.44
CA THR A 73 -3.28 -7.13 7.89
C THR A 73 -3.81 -5.75 8.28
N CYS A 74 -3.76 -4.76 7.39
CA CYS A 74 -4.18 -3.38 7.72
C CYS A 74 -5.69 -3.13 7.61
N GLY A 75 -6.43 -3.94 6.84
CA GLY A 75 -7.86 -3.77 6.60
C GLY A 75 -8.26 -2.54 5.76
N LEU A 76 -7.35 -1.67 5.33
CA LEU A 76 -7.70 -0.45 4.59
C LEU A 76 -8.35 -0.72 3.22
N CYS A 77 -8.04 -1.86 2.60
CA CYS A 77 -8.59 -2.24 1.30
C CYS A 77 -9.98 -2.90 1.39
N ARG A 78 -10.84 -2.41 2.29
CA ARG A 78 -12.22 -2.87 2.43
C ARG A 78 -13.04 -2.41 1.23
N VAL A 79 -13.73 -3.35 0.61
CA VAL A 79 -14.67 -3.12 -0.49
C VAL A 79 -15.87 -4.03 -0.31
N THR A 80 -17.03 -3.61 -0.77
CA THR A 80 -18.19 -4.50 -0.85
C THR A 80 -18.10 -5.26 -2.15
N VAL A 81 -18.17 -6.60 -2.12
CA VAL A 81 -18.11 -7.42 -3.33
C VAL A 81 -19.27 -8.38 -3.37
N THR A 82 -20.08 -8.27 -4.41
CA THR A 82 -21.24 -9.13 -4.66
C THR A 82 -21.02 -9.99 -5.91
N GLY A 83 -21.73 -11.11 -5.98
CA GLY A 83 -21.58 -12.12 -7.03
C GLY A 83 -20.66 -13.28 -6.64
N GLU A 84 -20.88 -14.43 -7.29
CA GLU A 84 -20.17 -15.68 -6.98
C GLU A 84 -18.67 -15.62 -7.34
N GLY A 85 -18.28 -14.68 -8.22
CA GLY A 85 -16.91 -14.48 -8.66
C GLY A 85 -15.91 -14.12 -7.55
N ALA A 86 -16.36 -13.52 -6.45
CA ALA A 86 -15.52 -13.18 -5.31
C ALA A 86 -15.13 -14.39 -4.43
N GLY A 87 -15.90 -15.48 -4.52
CA GLY A 87 -15.76 -16.66 -3.68
C GLY A 87 -15.92 -16.39 -2.18
N GLU A 88 -15.47 -17.34 -1.36
CA GLU A 88 -15.60 -17.27 0.10
C GLU A 88 -14.48 -16.46 0.78
N PRO A 89 -14.73 -15.83 1.95
CA PRO A 89 -13.70 -15.14 2.73
C PRO A 89 -12.52 -16.05 3.03
N GLN A 90 -11.30 -15.55 2.88
CA GLN A 90 -10.09 -16.27 3.25
C GLN A 90 -9.85 -16.21 4.77
N ALA A 91 -8.92 -17.02 5.27
CA ALA A 91 -8.58 -17.01 6.70
C ALA A 91 -8.03 -15.65 7.17
N THR A 92 -7.24 -14.99 6.31
CA THR A 92 -6.72 -13.64 6.53
C THR A 92 -7.86 -12.62 6.69
N GLU A 93 -8.84 -12.66 5.80
CA GLU A 93 -10.04 -11.81 5.87
C GLU A 93 -10.85 -12.08 7.13
N ARG A 94 -11.01 -13.34 7.53
CA ARG A 94 -11.74 -13.70 8.77
C ARG A 94 -11.07 -13.18 10.04
N GLY A 95 -9.76 -12.97 10.02
CA GLY A 95 -9.00 -12.40 11.14
C GLY A 95 -9.14 -10.88 11.27
N VAL A 96 -9.43 -10.18 10.17
CA VAL A 96 -9.51 -8.70 10.14
C VAL A 96 -10.95 -8.20 10.11
N LEU A 97 -11.84 -8.88 9.40
CA LEU A 97 -13.23 -8.47 9.23
C LEU A 97 -14.11 -9.09 10.32
N SER A 98 -14.99 -8.30 10.90
CA SER A 98 -16.00 -8.77 11.85
C SER A 98 -17.04 -9.68 11.18
N PRO A 99 -17.78 -10.50 11.96
CA PRO A 99 -18.88 -11.29 11.43
C PRO A 99 -19.98 -10.46 10.75
N ALA A 100 -20.19 -9.21 11.20
CA ALA A 100 -21.17 -8.31 10.61
C ALA A 100 -20.72 -7.82 9.23
N GLU A 101 -19.46 -7.37 9.10
CA GLU A 101 -18.87 -6.96 7.82
C GLU A 101 -18.94 -8.08 6.78
N ARG A 102 -18.58 -9.32 7.17
CA ARG A 102 -18.64 -10.47 6.25
C ARG A 102 -20.05 -10.80 5.77
N ARG A 103 -21.07 -10.62 6.62
CA ARG A 103 -22.48 -10.78 6.23
C ARG A 103 -22.95 -9.66 5.30
N ALA A 104 -22.35 -8.48 5.41
CA ALA A 104 -22.59 -7.35 4.52
C ALA A 104 -21.74 -7.43 3.23
N HIS A 105 -21.18 -8.61 2.90
CA HIS A 105 -20.35 -8.82 1.71
C HIS A 105 -19.08 -7.94 1.63
N ILE A 106 -18.60 -7.43 2.76
CA ILE A 106 -17.33 -6.71 2.82
C ILE A 106 -16.19 -7.72 2.71
N ARG A 107 -15.22 -7.39 1.85
CA ARG A 107 -14.03 -8.18 1.54
C ARG A 107 -12.78 -7.32 1.61
N LEU A 108 -11.62 -7.97 1.71
CA LEU A 108 -10.34 -7.30 1.49
C LEU A 108 -9.94 -7.46 0.03
N ALA A 109 -9.90 -6.36 -0.73
CA ALA A 109 -9.55 -6.39 -2.15
C ALA A 109 -8.20 -7.07 -2.40
N CYS A 110 -7.23 -6.93 -1.48
CA CYS A 110 -5.92 -7.54 -1.64
C CYS A 110 -5.88 -9.06 -1.44
N GLN A 111 -6.84 -9.61 -0.69
CA GLN A 111 -6.92 -11.06 -0.43
C GLN A 111 -7.89 -11.74 -1.41
N THR A 112 -8.87 -11.01 -1.91
CA THR A 112 -9.89 -11.50 -2.84
C THR A 112 -9.27 -11.85 -4.19
N SER A 113 -9.28 -13.15 -4.52
CA SER A 113 -8.85 -13.68 -5.81
C SER A 113 -10.07 -13.96 -6.67
N LEU A 114 -10.12 -13.37 -7.86
CA LEU A 114 -11.27 -13.44 -8.75
C LEU A 114 -11.43 -14.84 -9.35
N ARG A 115 -12.64 -15.40 -9.27
CA ARG A 115 -13.01 -16.74 -9.77
C ARG A 115 -14.10 -16.70 -10.84
N GLY A 116 -14.68 -15.54 -11.09
CA GLY A 116 -15.79 -15.31 -11.99
C GLY A 116 -16.13 -13.83 -11.99
N ASP A 117 -17.19 -13.47 -12.70
CA ASP A 117 -17.68 -12.09 -12.74
C ASP A 117 -18.19 -11.67 -11.36
N CYS A 118 -17.94 -10.42 -10.99
CA CYS A 118 -18.39 -9.86 -9.72
C CYS A 118 -18.64 -8.36 -9.82
N ALA A 119 -19.50 -7.85 -8.96
CA ALA A 119 -19.69 -6.42 -8.78
C ALA A 119 -18.97 -5.95 -7.50
N VAL A 120 -18.35 -4.79 -7.56
CA VAL A 120 -17.54 -4.20 -6.50
C VAL A 120 -18.05 -2.79 -6.23
N GLU A 121 -18.40 -2.52 -4.99
CA GLU A 121 -18.72 -1.17 -4.53
C GLU A 121 -17.48 -0.56 -3.88
N VAL A 122 -17.03 0.55 -4.43
CA VAL A 122 -15.92 1.37 -3.94
C VAL A 122 -16.49 2.73 -3.51
N PRO A 123 -16.16 3.21 -2.30
CA PRO A 123 -16.52 4.56 -1.86
C PRO A 123 -16.16 5.64 -2.89
N GLY A 124 -17.09 6.57 -3.13
CA GLY A 124 -16.99 7.57 -4.21
C GLY A 124 -15.85 8.58 -4.03
N ASP A 125 -15.42 8.83 -2.79
CA ASP A 125 -14.23 9.58 -2.41
C ASP A 125 -12.95 8.93 -2.96
N ILE A 126 -12.84 7.60 -2.92
CA ILE A 126 -11.69 6.87 -3.48
C ILE A 126 -11.69 6.93 -5.01
N LEU A 127 -12.86 6.81 -5.64
CA LEU A 127 -13.00 6.96 -7.09
C LEU A 127 -12.65 8.37 -7.57
N SER A 128 -13.02 9.39 -6.78
CA SER A 128 -12.76 10.80 -7.10
C SER A 128 -11.32 11.24 -6.79
N ALA A 129 -10.66 10.59 -5.84
CA ALA A 129 -9.27 10.89 -5.48
C ALA A 129 -8.28 10.66 -6.63
N GLY A 130 -8.63 9.80 -7.61
CA GLY A 130 -7.85 9.57 -8.83
C GLY A 130 -6.45 8.99 -8.57
N GLY A 131 -5.71 8.70 -9.66
CA GLY A 131 -4.37 8.08 -9.67
C GLY A 131 -3.23 8.89 -9.01
N GLY A 132 -3.56 9.75 -8.06
CA GLY A 132 -2.67 10.71 -7.41
C GLY A 132 -2.58 12.03 -8.17
N PHE A 133 -2.04 13.04 -7.50
CA PHE A 133 -1.76 14.35 -8.06
C PHE A 133 -0.39 14.85 -7.59
N ASP A 134 0.29 15.57 -8.47
CA ASP A 134 1.63 16.08 -8.21
C ASP A 134 1.57 17.40 -7.44
N CYS A 135 2.37 17.45 -6.39
CA CYS A 135 2.51 18.60 -5.50
C CYS A 135 3.97 19.01 -5.42
N LYS A 136 4.23 20.15 -4.77
CA LYS A 136 5.59 20.63 -4.49
C LYS A 136 5.89 20.61 -3.01
N ILE A 137 7.11 20.22 -2.66
CA ILE A 137 7.57 20.28 -1.27
C ILE A 137 7.86 21.74 -0.93
N ALA A 138 7.10 22.27 0.03
CA ALA A 138 7.23 23.64 0.52
C ALA A 138 8.43 23.77 1.44
N SER A 139 8.58 22.83 2.38
CA SER A 139 9.69 22.82 3.32
C SER A 139 9.91 21.44 3.92
N THR A 140 11.11 21.23 4.44
CA THR A 140 11.48 20.01 5.17
C THR A 140 12.28 20.37 6.41
N ARG A 141 12.06 19.69 7.53
CA ARG A 141 12.80 19.94 8.77
C ARG A 141 12.96 18.65 9.57
N MET A 142 14.16 18.34 10.03
CA MET A 142 14.33 17.24 10.98
C MET A 142 13.87 17.68 12.38
N LEU A 143 12.93 16.93 12.95
CA LEU A 143 12.42 17.12 14.32
C LEU A 143 13.20 16.29 15.35
N ALA A 144 13.70 15.14 14.91
CA ALA A 144 14.50 14.21 15.72
C ALA A 144 15.46 13.45 14.78
N PRO A 145 16.43 12.68 15.31
CA PRO A 145 17.42 11.97 14.47
C PRO A 145 16.80 11.08 13.37
N LEU A 146 15.62 10.51 13.61
CA LEU A 146 14.91 9.67 12.64
C LEU A 146 13.53 10.24 12.26
N ILE A 147 13.22 11.49 12.60
CA ILE A 147 11.90 12.08 12.30
C ILE A 147 12.08 13.38 11.52
N ARG A 148 11.45 13.44 10.34
CA ARG A 148 11.44 14.60 9.45
C ARG A 148 10.02 15.07 9.21
N GLU A 149 9.77 16.35 9.43
CA GLU A 149 8.56 17.06 9.02
C GLU A 149 8.72 17.45 7.55
N ILE A 150 7.70 17.13 6.75
CA ILE A 150 7.63 17.50 5.33
C ILE A 150 6.31 18.25 5.14
N VAL A 151 6.42 19.46 4.61
CA VAL A 151 5.27 20.31 4.28
C VAL A 151 5.16 20.35 2.76
N VAL A 152 3.97 20.07 2.26
CA VAL A 152 3.67 19.99 0.82
C VAL A 152 2.60 21.03 0.50
N ASP A 153 2.87 21.87 -0.51
CA ASP A 153 1.88 22.80 -1.04
C ASP A 153 0.89 22.04 -1.93
N LEU A 154 -0.39 22.15 -1.60
CA LEU A 154 -1.48 21.51 -2.35
C LEU A 154 -1.92 22.40 -3.51
N PRO A 155 -2.31 21.83 -4.65
CA PRO A 155 -2.94 22.57 -5.74
C PRO A 155 -4.25 23.27 -5.30
N GLU A 156 -4.54 24.46 -5.86
CA GLU A 156 -5.73 25.24 -5.50
C GLU A 156 -7.06 24.54 -5.81
N ASP A 157 -7.06 23.61 -6.77
CA ASP A 157 -8.23 22.82 -7.17
C ASP A 157 -8.49 21.62 -6.25
N ARG A 158 -7.65 21.41 -5.22
CA ARG A 158 -7.74 20.27 -4.31
C ARG A 158 -8.20 20.69 -2.91
N PRO A 159 -8.98 19.84 -2.23
CA PRO A 159 -9.44 20.13 -0.87
C PRO A 159 -8.25 20.21 0.07
N SER A 160 -8.16 21.30 0.82
CA SER A 160 -7.20 21.48 1.91
C SER A 160 -7.82 21.32 3.31
N GLU A 161 -9.13 21.05 3.36
CA GLU A 161 -9.83 20.76 4.61
C GLU A 161 -9.77 19.26 4.88
N PHE A 162 -8.92 18.87 5.82
CA PHE A 162 -8.74 17.49 6.26
C PHE A 162 -9.43 17.26 7.61
N ARG A 163 -9.92 16.04 7.84
CA ARG A 163 -10.36 15.64 9.19
C ARG A 163 -9.16 15.10 9.95
N ALA A 164 -9.06 15.47 11.23
CA ALA A 164 -8.04 14.92 12.12
C ALA A 164 -8.11 13.40 12.14
N GLY A 165 -6.96 12.75 11.90
CA GLY A 165 -6.84 11.30 11.74
C GLY A 165 -6.86 10.81 10.29
N ASP A 166 -7.11 11.70 9.32
CA ASP A 166 -6.91 11.40 7.90
C ASP A 166 -5.42 11.12 7.61
N PHE A 167 -5.19 10.39 6.53
CA PHE A 167 -3.89 10.10 5.97
C PHE A 167 -3.92 10.27 4.45
N MET A 168 -2.74 10.41 3.85
CA MET A 168 -2.57 10.38 2.42
C MET A 168 -1.58 9.28 2.05
N GLN A 169 -1.68 8.83 0.80
CA GLN A 169 -0.68 7.97 0.21
C GLN A 169 0.36 8.82 -0.51
N ILE A 170 1.63 8.50 -0.30
CA ILE A 170 2.77 9.13 -0.96
C ILE A 170 3.44 8.07 -1.84
N THR A 171 3.70 8.42 -3.09
CA THR A 171 4.38 7.55 -4.04
C THR A 171 5.82 8.01 -4.25
N ALA A 172 6.78 7.18 -3.84
CA ALA A 172 8.18 7.38 -4.20
C ALA A 172 8.42 6.91 -5.64
N PRO A 173 9.06 7.72 -6.50
CA PRO A 173 9.49 7.28 -7.84
C PRO A 173 10.66 6.29 -7.73
N PRO A 174 11.10 5.66 -8.83
CA PRO A 174 12.37 4.93 -8.85
C PRO A 174 13.55 5.86 -8.48
N TYR A 175 14.43 5.38 -7.61
CA TYR A 175 15.58 6.18 -7.12
C TYR A 175 16.72 5.28 -6.63
N ARG A 176 17.90 5.88 -6.46
CA ARG A 176 19.05 5.31 -5.75
C ARG A 176 19.60 6.36 -4.81
N LEU A 177 19.72 6.01 -3.53
CA LEU A 177 20.14 6.92 -2.47
C LEU A 177 21.26 6.28 -1.64
N ASP A 178 22.29 7.08 -1.38
CA ASP A 178 23.30 6.82 -0.35
C ASP A 178 23.04 7.76 0.83
N PHE A 179 22.96 7.21 2.04
CA PHE A 179 22.60 8.00 3.22
C PHE A 179 23.70 9.00 3.59
N ALA A 180 24.94 8.79 3.14
CA ALA A 180 26.02 9.75 3.29
C ALA A 180 25.76 11.08 2.58
N ALA A 181 24.84 11.11 1.59
CA ALA A 181 24.47 12.32 0.85
C ALA A 181 23.30 13.10 1.49
N LEU A 182 22.75 12.61 2.61
CA LEU A 182 21.62 13.28 3.26
C LEU A 182 22.07 14.55 3.99
N ASP A 183 21.25 15.60 3.91
CA ASP A 183 21.47 16.83 4.65
C ASP A 183 21.07 16.66 6.12
N LEU A 184 22.07 16.46 6.99
CA LEU A 184 21.89 16.24 8.42
C LEU A 184 22.24 17.51 9.21
N PRO A 185 21.29 18.04 10.02
CA PRO A 185 21.58 19.11 10.96
C PRO A 185 22.69 18.70 11.93
N PRO A 186 23.60 19.62 12.30
CA PRO A 186 24.71 19.32 13.22
C PRO A 186 24.25 18.65 14.53
N ALA A 187 23.08 19.04 15.05
CA ALA A 187 22.51 18.50 16.28
C ALA A 187 22.22 16.99 16.26
N PHE A 188 22.12 16.36 15.07
CA PHE A 188 21.78 14.94 14.93
C PHE A 188 22.93 14.08 14.36
N ARG A 189 24.08 14.69 14.03
CA ARG A 189 25.21 13.98 13.42
C ARG A 189 25.80 12.93 14.34
N ASP A 190 26.08 13.28 15.60
CA ASP A 190 26.63 12.35 16.58
C ASP A 190 25.76 11.09 16.74
N ALA A 191 24.44 11.25 16.77
CA ALA A 191 23.51 10.13 16.86
C ALA A 191 23.55 9.23 15.61
N TRP A 192 23.68 9.82 14.42
CA TRP A 192 23.81 9.10 13.16
C TRP A 192 25.15 8.38 13.03
N ASP A 193 26.23 9.01 13.48
CA ASP A 193 27.58 8.45 13.45
C ASP A 193 27.71 7.27 14.41
N ILE A 194 27.22 7.42 15.65
CA ILE A 194 27.17 6.34 16.65
C ILE A 194 26.36 5.14 16.14
N ALA A 195 25.23 5.40 15.47
CA ALA A 195 24.35 4.35 14.96
C ALA A 195 24.77 3.79 13.60
N GLY A 196 25.77 4.38 12.94
CA GLY A 196 26.26 3.95 11.64
C GLY A 196 25.28 4.12 10.47
N TRP A 197 24.21 4.91 10.63
CA TRP A 197 23.17 5.04 9.60
C TRP A 197 23.65 5.72 8.31
N GLY A 198 24.72 6.51 8.38
CA GLY A 198 25.31 7.15 7.21
C GLY A 198 25.85 6.16 6.16
N ALA A 199 26.13 4.91 6.54
CA ALA A 199 26.62 3.88 5.62
C ALA A 199 25.49 3.15 4.85
N LEU A 200 24.23 3.43 5.18
CA LEU A 200 23.08 2.74 4.58
C LEU A 200 22.81 3.22 3.15
N ARG A 201 22.21 2.33 2.36
CA ARG A 201 21.80 2.62 0.98
C ARG A 201 20.39 2.12 0.74
N SER A 202 19.61 2.87 -0.05
CA SER A 202 18.26 2.47 -0.45
C SER A 202 18.06 2.65 -1.95
N VAL A 203 17.40 1.68 -2.57
CA VAL A 203 17.15 1.65 -4.01
C VAL A 203 15.72 1.19 -4.25
N SER A 204 15.03 1.88 -5.15
CA SER A 204 13.76 1.42 -5.72
C SER A 204 13.83 1.45 -7.23
N HIS A 205 13.50 0.32 -7.87
CA HIS A 205 13.44 0.22 -9.33
C HIS A 205 12.06 0.55 -9.90
N THR A 206 11.04 0.53 -9.06
CA THR A 206 9.65 0.82 -9.43
C THR A 206 9.07 1.87 -8.50
N PRO A 207 7.99 2.55 -8.89
CA PRO A 207 7.22 3.38 -7.96
C PRO A 207 6.72 2.56 -6.78
N VAL A 208 6.79 3.13 -5.57
CA VAL A 208 6.30 2.47 -4.34
C VAL A 208 5.49 3.45 -3.52
N THR A 209 4.26 3.07 -3.20
CA THR A 209 3.31 3.91 -2.46
C THR A 209 3.19 3.47 -1.01
N ARG A 210 3.18 4.42 -0.06
CA ARG A 210 2.93 4.16 1.37
C ARG A 210 2.02 5.22 1.97
N ALA A 211 1.26 4.83 3.00
CA ALA A 211 0.36 5.72 3.73
C ALA A 211 1.11 6.50 4.82
N TYR A 212 0.81 7.79 4.94
CA TYR A 212 1.31 8.69 5.97
C TYR A 212 0.17 9.56 6.51
N SER A 213 -0.01 9.53 7.83
CA SER A 213 -1.01 10.36 8.50
C SER A 213 -0.72 11.85 8.33
N LEU A 214 -1.77 12.63 8.12
CA LEU A 214 -1.69 14.08 8.11
C LEU A 214 -1.42 14.57 9.54
N ALA A 215 -0.52 15.53 9.64
CA ALA A 215 -0.17 16.29 10.83
C ALA A 215 -0.53 17.78 10.68
N SER A 216 -1.32 18.11 9.64
CA SER A 216 -1.78 19.47 9.34
C SER A 216 -2.67 19.99 10.45
N ARG A 217 -2.44 21.23 10.86
CA ARG A 217 -3.33 21.99 11.74
C ARG A 217 -4.29 22.84 10.90
N PRO A 218 -5.36 23.38 11.49
CA PRO A 218 -6.25 24.32 10.80
C PRO A 218 -5.52 25.54 10.19
N GLU A 219 -4.41 25.98 10.80
CA GLU A 219 -3.56 27.07 10.32
C GLU A 219 -2.69 26.70 9.11
N ASP A 220 -2.54 25.42 8.80
CA ASP A 220 -1.78 24.92 7.65
C ASP A 220 -2.66 24.82 6.38
N ALA A 221 -3.68 25.67 6.26
CA ALA A 221 -4.60 25.69 5.12
C ALA A 221 -3.84 25.83 3.78
N GLY A 222 -4.26 25.05 2.78
CA GLY A 222 -3.55 24.91 1.50
C GLY A 222 -2.33 23.99 1.55
N ARG A 223 -2.01 23.36 2.70
CA ARG A 223 -0.83 22.50 2.86
C ARG A 223 -1.15 21.16 3.52
N ALA A 224 -0.42 20.14 3.08
CA ALA A 224 -0.35 18.85 3.77
C ALA A 224 0.96 18.74 4.55
N VAL A 225 0.87 18.48 5.85
CA VAL A 225 2.03 18.31 6.74
C VAL A 225 2.14 16.85 7.13
N PHE A 226 3.34 16.28 7.05
CA PHE A 226 3.62 14.89 7.41
C PHE A 226 4.81 14.79 8.34
N ASN A 227 4.72 13.90 9.34
CA ASN A 227 5.87 13.52 10.17
C ASN A 227 6.32 12.12 9.77
N ILE A 228 7.49 12.05 9.13
CA ILE A 228 8.04 10.83 8.55
C ILE A 228 9.10 10.26 9.47
N ARG A 229 8.95 8.98 9.84
CA ARG A 229 10.00 8.23 10.52
C ARG A 229 10.86 7.51 9.48
N LEU A 230 12.17 7.74 9.50
CA LEU A 230 13.10 6.93 8.73
C LEU A 230 13.10 5.49 9.26
N ALA A 231 12.79 4.54 8.40
CA ALA A 231 12.76 3.13 8.74
C ALA A 231 14.15 2.54 8.48
N VAL A 232 15.06 2.77 9.42
CA VAL A 232 16.36 2.09 9.44
C VAL A 232 16.18 0.60 9.77
N PRO A 233 17.15 -0.26 9.42
CA PRO A 233 17.11 -1.68 9.79
C PRO A 233 16.90 -1.85 11.31
N PRO A 234 16.19 -2.90 11.75
CA PRO A 234 16.09 -3.22 13.17
C PRO A 234 17.47 -3.44 13.78
N ALA A 235 17.63 -3.07 15.06
CA ALA A 235 18.89 -3.25 15.77
C ALA A 235 19.31 -4.73 15.78
N GLY A 236 20.55 -5.01 15.38
CA GLY A 236 21.11 -6.36 15.22
C GLY A 236 20.74 -7.05 13.90
N GLN A 237 20.10 -6.36 12.96
CA GLN A 237 19.78 -6.85 11.61
C GLN A 237 20.22 -5.85 10.52
N GLU A 238 21.23 -5.03 10.82
CA GLU A 238 21.71 -3.96 9.95
C GLU A 238 22.25 -4.48 8.60
N ASP A 239 22.82 -5.69 8.60
CA ASP A 239 23.36 -6.35 7.41
C ASP A 239 22.34 -7.23 6.67
N ASP A 240 21.25 -7.61 7.33
CA ASP A 240 20.27 -8.58 6.82
C ASP A 240 19.03 -7.91 6.22
N VAL A 241 18.62 -6.77 6.78
CA VAL A 241 17.38 -6.09 6.42
C VAL A 241 17.69 -4.73 5.78
N PRO A 242 17.23 -4.45 4.56
CA PRO A 242 17.47 -3.16 3.94
C PRO A 242 16.65 -2.05 4.61
N PRO A 243 17.09 -0.78 4.53
CA PRO A 243 16.31 0.35 5.00
C PRO A 243 15.01 0.51 4.18
N GLY A 244 14.00 1.13 4.80
CA GLY A 244 12.68 1.28 4.20
C GLY A 244 12.67 2.17 2.96
N ILE A 245 11.99 1.71 1.90
CA ILE A 245 12.02 2.33 0.57
C ILE A 245 11.45 3.75 0.57
N VAL A 246 10.20 3.97 1.00
CA VAL A 246 9.56 5.29 0.84
C VAL A 246 10.09 6.29 1.87
N SER A 247 10.34 5.87 3.10
CA SER A 247 10.87 6.76 4.13
C SER A 247 12.31 7.20 3.86
N SER A 248 13.14 6.36 3.24
CA SER A 248 14.49 6.75 2.80
C SER A 248 14.44 7.85 1.74
N TRP A 249 13.60 7.70 0.71
CA TRP A 249 13.41 8.74 -0.31
C TRP A 249 12.87 10.04 0.28
N LEU A 250 11.89 9.98 1.18
CA LEU A 250 11.37 11.16 1.88
C LEU A 250 12.41 11.86 2.76
N PHE A 251 13.49 11.18 3.15
CA PHE A 251 14.61 11.82 3.85
C PHE A 251 15.58 12.52 2.89
N SER A 252 15.57 12.20 1.59
CA SER A 252 16.41 12.87 0.60
C SER A 252 15.77 14.09 -0.06
N VAL A 253 14.44 14.17 -0.12
CA VAL A 253 13.73 15.25 -0.82
C VAL A 253 14.08 16.64 -0.26
N GLN A 254 14.05 17.65 -1.11
CA GLN A 254 14.35 19.04 -0.79
C GLN A 254 13.17 19.96 -1.12
N PRO A 255 13.13 21.18 -0.56
CA PRO A 255 12.16 22.19 -0.97
C PRO A 255 12.21 22.42 -2.48
N GLY A 256 11.05 22.43 -3.13
CA GLY A 256 10.88 22.56 -4.58
C GLY A 256 10.76 21.23 -5.35
N ASP A 257 11.13 20.11 -4.74
CA ASP A 257 10.97 18.78 -5.35
C ASP A 257 9.49 18.43 -5.55
N ALA A 258 9.22 17.64 -6.59
CA ALA A 258 7.90 17.10 -6.88
C ALA A 258 7.59 15.89 -5.99
N ILE A 259 6.33 15.78 -5.54
CA ILE A 259 5.83 14.67 -4.75
C ILE A 259 4.40 14.32 -5.18
N THR A 260 4.14 13.04 -5.43
CA THR A 260 2.81 12.58 -5.82
C THR A 260 2.04 12.10 -4.59
N LEU A 261 0.87 12.70 -4.37
CA LEU A 261 -0.05 12.39 -3.27
C LEU A 261 -1.36 11.80 -3.78
N SER A 262 -1.98 10.90 -3.00
CA SER A 262 -3.35 10.42 -3.24
C SER A 262 -4.12 10.38 -1.91
N GLY A 263 -5.42 10.70 -1.95
CA GLY A 263 -6.29 10.85 -0.79
C GLY A 263 -6.93 12.24 -0.71
N PRO A 264 -7.40 12.68 0.47
CA PRO A 264 -7.24 12.04 1.78
C PRO A 264 -8.06 10.75 1.95
N PHE A 265 -7.65 9.92 2.90
CA PHE A 265 -8.33 8.70 3.32
C PHE A 265 -8.36 8.64 4.85
N GLY A 266 -9.31 7.92 5.45
CA GLY A 266 -9.25 7.65 6.88
C GLY A 266 -10.59 7.32 7.53
N ASP A 267 -10.54 6.43 8.52
CA ASP A 267 -11.66 6.11 9.42
C ASP A 267 -11.33 6.46 10.89
N PHE A 268 -10.10 6.92 11.15
CA PHE A 268 -9.62 7.20 12.51
C PHE A 268 -10.03 8.60 12.96
N HIS A 269 -11.34 8.84 13.04
CA HIS A 269 -11.87 10.15 13.40
C HIS A 269 -12.39 10.19 14.83
N VAL A 270 -12.41 11.40 15.38
CA VAL A 270 -13.10 11.68 16.64
C VAL A 270 -14.59 11.33 16.50
N GLN A 271 -15.08 10.52 17.42
CA GLN A 271 -16.51 10.19 17.49
C GLN A 271 -17.29 11.39 18.06
N PRO A 272 -18.47 11.73 17.53
CA PRO A 272 -19.27 12.88 17.96
C PRO A 272 -19.97 12.58 19.29
N THR A 273 -19.20 12.44 20.36
CA THR A 273 -19.68 12.15 21.71
C THR A 273 -19.08 13.13 22.70
N ARG A 274 -19.73 13.28 23.87
CA ARG A 274 -19.23 14.10 24.98
C ARG A 274 -18.45 13.31 26.02
N ARG A 275 -18.06 12.07 25.70
CA ARG A 275 -17.28 11.23 26.61
C ARG A 275 -15.86 11.78 26.70
N GLU A 276 -15.19 11.50 27.81
CA GLU A 276 -13.76 11.77 27.95
C GLU A 276 -12.97 11.04 26.86
N MET A 277 -12.00 11.74 26.26
CA MET A 277 -11.14 11.23 25.21
C MET A 277 -9.70 11.23 25.70
N VAL A 278 -9.07 10.05 25.70
CA VAL A 278 -7.67 9.88 26.07
C VAL A 278 -6.88 9.56 24.81
N TYR A 279 -5.93 10.43 24.47
CA TYR A 279 -5.05 10.26 23.31
C TYR A 279 -3.69 9.76 23.76
N VAL A 280 -3.19 8.70 23.12
CA VAL A 280 -1.89 8.11 23.39
C VAL A 280 -1.15 7.99 22.07
N GLY A 281 0.02 8.59 21.96
CA GLY A 281 0.89 8.38 20.81
C GLY A 281 2.36 8.51 21.15
N GLY A 282 3.18 7.97 20.26
CA GLY A 282 4.63 7.93 20.41
C GLY A 282 5.32 8.00 19.05
N GLY A 283 6.46 8.69 19.00
CA GLY A 283 7.17 8.96 17.76
C GLY A 283 6.28 9.66 16.74
N VAL A 284 6.20 9.12 15.52
CA VAL A 284 5.35 9.67 14.45
C VAL A 284 3.86 9.37 14.62
N GLY A 285 3.48 8.52 15.58
CA GLY A 285 2.08 8.33 15.97
C GLY A 285 1.43 9.58 16.57
N MET A 286 2.21 10.65 16.78
CA MET A 286 1.69 11.97 17.16
C MET A 286 1.08 12.74 15.99
N ALA A 287 1.40 12.40 14.74
CA ALA A 287 0.87 13.09 13.56
C ALA A 287 -0.67 13.16 13.54
N PRO A 288 -1.42 12.04 13.62
CA PRO A 288 -2.89 12.08 13.55
C PRO A 288 -3.57 12.60 14.83
N LEU A 289 -2.80 12.88 15.89
CA LEU A 289 -3.30 13.29 17.20
C LEU A 289 -3.10 14.78 17.49
N ARG A 290 -2.32 15.46 16.65
CA ARG A 290 -1.99 16.88 16.76
C ARG A 290 -3.06 17.72 16.09
#